data_AF-A0A3D1F1R8-F1
#
_entry.id   AF-A0A3D1F1R8-F1
#
_cell.length_a   1.000
_cell.length_b   1.000
_cell.length_c   1.000
_cell.angle_alpha   90.00
_cell.angle_beta   90.00
_cell.angle_gamma   90.00
#
_symmetry.space_group_name_H-M   'P 1'
#
loop_
_entity.id
_entity.type
_entity.pdbx_description
1 polymer ?
#
loop_
_entity_poly.entity_id
_entity_poly.type
_entity_poly.pdbx_seq_one_letter_code
_entity_poly.pdbx_strand_id
1 'polypeptide(L)'
;MSIESLFKQVSDAIKAKHAFASVDVQEELIVCQAKAQDPETQAFYKLCVGESDDLQIGIFTLDRWLSESIEADLVEHKDDIEELLYDEMYELGLEKGLGVFHFRDEDLQYVFRSQIPLPKDKPIDGPEFVEYVTKVVLAYEATFSQLGDLVYEEGI
;
A
#
# COMPACT_ATOMS: atom_id res chain seq x y z
N MET A 1 20.40 2.85 12.83
CA MET A 1 19.24 2.01 12.50
C MET A 1 18.04 2.66 13.16
N SER A 2 17.35 3.53 12.43
CA SER A 2 16.15 4.24 12.90
C SER A 2 15.02 4.05 11.88
N ILE A 3 13.80 3.87 12.38
CA ILE A 3 12.58 3.83 11.55
C ILE A 3 12.43 5.11 10.73
N GLU A 4 12.77 6.26 11.31
CA GLU A 4 12.75 7.57 10.64
C GLU A 4 13.67 7.58 9.41
N SER A 5 14.85 6.94 9.51
CA SER A 5 15.82 6.84 8.43
C SER A 5 15.30 5.96 7.29
N LEU A 6 14.66 4.83 7.63
CA LEU A 6 13.97 3.99 6.65
C LEU A 6 12.86 4.79 5.95
N PHE A 7 12.01 5.47 6.72
CA PHE A 7 10.83 6.14 6.20
C PHE A 7 11.20 7.32 5.30
N LYS A 8 12.20 8.09 5.69
CA LYS A 8 12.75 9.15 4.84
C LYS A 8 13.26 8.58 3.52
N GLN A 9 14.08 7.53 3.54
CA GLN A 9 14.65 6.95 2.32
C GLN A 9 13.58 6.35 1.39
N VAL A 10 12.61 5.61 1.95
CA VAL A 10 11.47 5.08 1.19
C VAL A 10 10.65 6.21 0.59
N SER A 11 10.36 7.25 1.37
CA SER A 11 9.59 8.41 0.89
C SER A 11 10.27 9.13 -0.27
N ASP A 12 11.59 9.32 -0.20
CA ASP A 12 12.40 9.95 -1.25
C ASP A 12 12.33 9.09 -2.53
N ALA A 13 12.40 7.76 -2.39
CA ALA A 13 12.34 6.82 -3.50
C ALA A 13 10.96 6.76 -4.17
N ILE A 14 9.86 6.70 -3.41
CA ILE A 14 8.51 6.63 -3.98
C ILE A 14 8.06 7.96 -4.58
N LYS A 15 8.51 9.11 -4.03
CA LYS A 15 8.25 10.44 -4.61
C LYS A 15 8.78 10.54 -6.04
N ALA A 16 9.95 9.95 -6.31
CA ALA A 16 10.56 9.94 -7.63
C ALA A 16 9.78 9.10 -8.67
N LYS A 17 8.86 8.25 -8.24
CA LYS A 17 8.02 7.41 -9.12
C LYS A 17 6.73 8.10 -9.56
N HIS A 18 6.33 9.17 -8.88
CA HIS A 18 5.08 9.88 -9.15
C HIS A 18 3.85 8.96 -9.17
N ALA A 19 3.83 7.88 -8.39
CA ALA A 19 2.70 6.95 -8.32
C ALA A 19 1.50 7.59 -7.60
N PHE A 20 1.77 8.31 -6.51
CA PHE A 20 0.77 8.92 -5.63
C PHE A 20 0.46 10.38 -5.99
N ALA A 21 -0.70 10.89 -5.54
CA ALA A 21 -1.07 12.29 -5.68
C ALA A 21 -0.26 13.20 -4.73
N SER A 22 -0.05 12.74 -3.49
CA SER A 22 0.88 13.34 -2.53
C SER A 22 1.62 12.25 -1.75
N VAL A 23 2.77 12.61 -1.17
CA VAL A 23 3.54 11.75 -0.26
C VAL A 23 4.02 12.60 0.91
N ASP A 24 3.42 12.36 2.06
CA ASP A 24 3.67 13.07 3.30
C ASP A 24 4.34 12.15 4.31
N VAL A 25 5.38 12.65 4.99
CA VAL A 25 6.18 11.87 5.94
C VAL A 25 6.07 12.51 7.31
N GLN A 26 5.71 11.68 8.28
CA GLN A 26 5.73 11.97 9.70
C GLN A 26 6.78 11.07 10.37
N GLU A 27 6.99 11.20 11.68
CA GLU A 27 8.08 10.49 12.39
C GLU A 27 8.02 8.96 12.20
N GLU A 28 6.83 8.37 12.29
CA GLU A 28 6.62 6.91 12.20
C GLU A 28 5.51 6.51 11.21
N LEU A 29 5.21 7.40 10.25
CA LEU A 29 4.15 7.20 9.28
C LEU A 29 4.50 7.87 7.94
N ILE A 30 4.40 7.12 6.85
CA ILE A 30 4.28 7.69 5.50
C ILE A 30 2.81 7.60 5.10
N VAL A 31 2.24 8.72 4.67
CA VAL A 31 0.90 8.79 4.10
C VAL A 31 1.01 9.19 2.64
N CYS A 32 0.52 8.36 1.75
CA CYS A 32 0.43 8.65 0.33
C CYS A 32 -1.03 8.74 -0.10
N GLN A 33 -1.43 9.88 -0.67
CA GLN A 33 -2.78 10.01 -1.22
C GLN A 33 -2.88 9.26 -2.55
N ALA A 34 -3.90 8.41 -2.68
CA ALA A 34 -4.18 7.73 -3.94
C ALA A 34 -4.54 8.75 -5.04
N LYS A 35 -4.19 8.44 -6.29
CA LYS A 35 -4.67 9.23 -7.43
C LYS A 35 -6.08 8.79 -7.80
N ALA A 36 -7.07 9.27 -7.06
CA ALA A 36 -8.45 8.96 -7.39
C ALA A 36 -8.96 9.81 -8.56
N GLN A 37 -9.89 9.27 -9.35
CA GLN A 37 -10.57 10.06 -10.39
C GLN A 37 -11.49 11.11 -9.76
N ASP A 38 -12.28 10.73 -8.75
CA ASP A 38 -13.10 11.65 -7.97
C ASP A 38 -12.22 12.34 -6.91
N PRO A 39 -12.09 13.68 -6.93
CA PRO A 39 -11.35 14.43 -5.92
C PRO A 39 -11.89 14.25 -4.49
N GLU A 40 -13.13 13.81 -4.33
CA GLU A 40 -13.75 13.54 -3.02
C GLU A 40 -13.41 12.14 -2.48
N THR A 41 -12.88 11.23 -3.29
CA THR A 41 -12.46 9.90 -2.83
C THR A 41 -11.28 10.01 -1.87
N GLN A 42 -11.52 9.61 -0.62
CA GLN A 42 -10.54 9.66 0.46
C GLN A 42 -9.86 8.30 0.64
N ALA A 43 -8.93 7.99 -0.25
CA ALA A 43 -8.11 6.78 -0.18
C ALA A 43 -6.63 7.11 0.07
N PHE A 44 -6.04 6.48 1.09
CA PHE A 44 -4.66 6.74 1.51
C PHE A 44 -3.89 5.45 1.70
N TYR A 45 -2.73 5.34 1.09
CA TYR A 45 -1.76 4.30 1.39
C TYR A 45 -0.93 4.74 2.60
N LYS A 46 -0.83 3.90 3.63
CA LYS A 46 -0.09 4.21 4.85
C LYS A 46 0.97 3.16 5.13
N LEU A 47 2.22 3.58 5.23
CA LEU A 47 3.33 2.76 5.75
C LEU A 47 3.59 3.19 7.20
N CYS A 48 3.41 2.30 8.17
CA CYS A 48 3.57 2.62 9.59
C CYS A 48 4.14 1.45 10.39
N VAL A 49 4.55 1.74 11.62
CA VAL A 49 4.83 0.72 12.63
C VAL A 49 3.52 0.36 13.33
N GLY A 50 3.18 -0.92 13.32
CA GLY A 50 2.04 -1.48 14.04
C GLY A 50 2.32 -1.65 15.53
N GLU A 51 1.28 -1.98 16.30
CA GLU A 51 1.35 -2.09 17.77
C GLU A 51 2.33 -3.16 18.28
N SER A 52 2.72 -4.12 17.43
CA SER A 52 3.66 -5.19 17.76
C SER A 52 5.08 -4.91 17.26
N ASP A 53 5.42 -3.62 17.04
CA ASP A 53 6.68 -3.17 16.44
C ASP A 53 6.93 -3.77 15.04
N ASP A 54 5.87 -4.14 14.33
CA ASP A 54 5.90 -4.70 12.98
C ASP A 54 5.67 -3.62 11.91
N LEU A 55 6.35 -3.71 10.77
CA LEU A 55 6.14 -2.77 9.67
C LEU A 55 4.91 -3.18 8.87
N GLN A 56 4.00 -2.24 8.59
CA GLN A 56 2.74 -2.51 7.91
C GLN A 56 2.51 -1.52 6.77
N ILE A 57 1.91 -2.01 5.68
CA ILE A 57 1.40 -1.20 4.57
C ILE A 57 -0.08 -1.52 4.37
N GLY A 58 -0.89 -0.51 4.09
CA GLY A 58 -2.29 -0.73 3.70
C GLY A 58 -2.88 0.46 2.98
N ILE A 59 -4.01 0.23 2.31
CA ILE A 59 -4.90 1.29 1.82
C ILE A 59 -6.05 1.48 2.81
N PHE A 60 -6.35 2.74 3.10
CA PHE A 60 -7.32 3.18 4.08
C PHE A 60 -8.32 4.11 3.43
N THR A 61 -9.61 3.86 3.62
CA THR A 61 -10.67 4.73 3.10
C THR A 61 -11.84 4.83 4.05
N LEU A 62 -12.44 6.02 4.16
CA LEU A 62 -13.75 6.20 4.80
C LEU A 62 -14.90 5.93 3.83
N ASP A 63 -14.60 5.85 2.54
CA ASP A 63 -15.57 5.62 1.50
C ASP A 63 -15.98 4.15 1.45
N ARG A 64 -17.19 3.90 1.92
CA ARG A 64 -17.82 2.59 1.88
C ARG A 64 -18.01 2.09 0.44
N TRP A 65 -18.36 2.98 -0.49
CA TRP A 65 -18.62 2.59 -1.87
C TRP A 65 -17.35 2.10 -2.53
N LEU A 66 -16.24 2.81 -2.31
CA LEU A 66 -14.93 2.34 -2.78
C LEU A 66 -14.61 0.96 -2.22
N SER A 67 -14.76 0.74 -0.91
CA SER A 67 -14.52 -0.58 -0.31
C SER A 67 -15.40 -1.68 -0.91
N GLU A 68 -16.69 -1.40 -1.12
CA GLU A 68 -17.64 -2.36 -1.71
C GLU A 68 -17.32 -2.63 -3.19
N SER A 69 -16.88 -1.62 -3.94
CA SER A 69 -16.49 -1.77 -5.35
C SER A 69 -15.23 -2.64 -5.50
N ILE A 70 -14.22 -2.48 -4.63
CA ILE A 70 -13.04 -3.34 -4.62
C ILE A 70 -13.43 -4.80 -4.37
N GLU A 71 -14.29 -5.07 -3.39
CA GLU A 71 -14.77 -6.43 -3.12
C GLU A 71 -15.60 -7.00 -4.28
N ALA A 72 -16.44 -6.17 -4.91
CA ALA A 72 -17.25 -6.58 -6.04
C ALA A 72 -16.40 -6.97 -7.25
N ASP A 73 -15.37 -6.19 -7.59
CA ASP A 73 -14.45 -6.47 -8.69
C ASP A 73 -13.73 -7.80 -8.50
N LEU A 74 -13.19 -8.04 -7.29
CA LEU A 74 -12.53 -9.30 -6.96
C LEU A 74 -13.48 -10.50 -7.15
N VAL A 75 -14.74 -10.36 -6.74
CA VAL A 75 -15.75 -11.42 -6.89
C VAL A 75 -16.16 -11.62 -8.36
N GLU A 76 -16.32 -10.53 -9.11
CA GLU A 76 -16.72 -10.56 -10.52
C GLU A 76 -15.67 -11.26 -11.39
N HIS A 77 -14.40 -10.87 -11.20
CA HIS A 77 -13.28 -11.43 -11.95
C HIS A 77 -12.79 -12.77 -11.38
N LYS A 78 -13.24 -13.13 -10.17
CA LYS A 78 -12.79 -14.31 -9.40
C LYS A 78 -11.29 -14.26 -9.10
N ASP A 79 -10.80 -13.06 -8.86
CA ASP A 79 -9.42 -12.80 -8.52
C ASP A 79 -9.21 -12.91 -7.00
N ASP A 80 -7.98 -13.23 -6.63
CA ASP A 80 -7.52 -13.18 -5.25
C ASP A 80 -6.60 -11.95 -5.10
N ILE A 81 -6.91 -11.09 -4.14
CA ILE A 81 -6.14 -9.87 -3.90
C ILE A 81 -4.68 -10.16 -3.52
N GLU A 82 -4.41 -11.30 -2.89
CA GLU A 82 -3.05 -11.72 -2.56
C GLU A 82 -2.28 -12.18 -3.80
N GLU A 83 -2.96 -12.80 -4.77
CA GLU A 83 -2.38 -13.17 -6.07
C GLU A 83 -2.11 -11.92 -6.92
N LEU A 84 -3.06 -10.97 -6.99
CA LEU A 84 -2.87 -9.70 -7.69
C LEU A 84 -1.69 -8.90 -7.09
N LEU A 85 -1.61 -8.83 -5.77
CA LEU A 85 -0.47 -8.18 -5.10
C LEU A 85 0.84 -8.92 -5.37
N TYR A 86 0.81 -10.26 -5.38
CA TYR A 86 1.99 -11.05 -5.71
C TYR A 86 2.51 -10.77 -7.12
N ASP A 87 1.63 -10.69 -8.11
CA ASP A 87 2.01 -10.42 -9.49
C ASP A 87 2.70 -9.06 -9.62
N GLU A 88 2.13 -8.00 -9.05
CA GLU A 88 2.73 -6.65 -9.03
C GLU A 88 4.08 -6.63 -8.28
N MET A 89 4.18 -7.36 -7.17
CA MET A 89 5.44 -7.55 -6.45
C MET A 89 6.48 -8.31 -7.29
N TYR A 90 6.05 -9.32 -8.04
CA TYR A 90 6.91 -10.12 -8.92
C TYR A 90 7.46 -9.29 -10.07
N GLU A 91 6.66 -8.42 -10.68
CA GLU A 91 7.11 -7.49 -11.72
C GLU A 91 8.21 -6.55 -11.23
N LEU A 92 8.18 -6.16 -9.95
CA LEU A 92 9.22 -5.37 -9.30
C LEU A 92 10.45 -6.18 -8.84
N GLY A 93 10.44 -7.49 -9.10
CA GLY A 93 11.52 -8.43 -8.79
C GLY A 93 11.48 -8.98 -7.37
N LEU A 94 10.31 -9.02 -6.72
CA LEU A 94 10.12 -9.65 -5.42
C LEU A 94 9.53 -11.06 -5.60
N GLU A 95 10.21 -12.07 -5.04
CA GLU A 95 9.82 -13.47 -5.26
C GLU A 95 8.74 -13.98 -4.30
N LYS A 96 8.32 -13.17 -3.33
CA LYS A 96 7.37 -13.55 -2.27
C LYS A 96 6.27 -12.52 -2.15
N GLY A 97 5.03 -12.98 -2.17
CA GLY A 97 3.85 -12.15 -1.89
C GLY A 97 3.68 -11.86 -0.40
N LEU A 98 2.73 -10.99 -0.11
CA LEU A 98 2.26 -10.70 1.24
C LEU A 98 0.80 -11.09 1.36
N GLY A 99 0.39 -11.57 2.54
CA GLY A 99 -1.02 -11.72 2.83
C GLY A 99 -1.71 -10.38 2.99
N VAL A 100 -3.01 -10.31 2.70
CA VAL A 100 -3.81 -9.08 2.78
C VAL A 100 -5.01 -9.31 3.71
N PHE A 101 -5.10 -8.50 4.76
CA PHE A 101 -6.23 -8.51 5.68
C PHE A 101 -7.17 -7.35 5.38
N HIS A 102 -8.44 -7.66 5.14
CA HIS A 102 -9.51 -6.67 5.04
C HIS A 102 -10.31 -6.59 6.35
N PHE A 103 -10.44 -5.39 6.92
CA PHE A 103 -11.23 -5.14 8.13
C PHE A 103 -11.63 -3.67 8.22
N ARG A 104 -12.49 -3.37 9.22
CA ARG A 104 -12.82 -2.00 9.60
C ARG A 104 -12.13 -1.63 10.90
N ASP A 105 -11.35 -0.55 10.89
CA ASP A 105 -10.59 -0.12 12.08
C ASP A 105 -11.45 0.65 13.10
N GLU A 106 -10.83 1.08 14.20
CA GLU A 106 -11.52 1.81 15.29
C GLU A 106 -11.98 3.21 14.86
N ASP A 107 -11.30 3.80 13.87
CA ASP A 107 -11.66 5.07 13.24
C ASP A 107 -12.72 4.91 12.14
N LEU A 108 -13.29 3.70 12.03
CA LEU A 108 -14.33 3.32 11.08
C LEU A 108 -13.90 3.34 9.60
N GLN A 109 -12.59 3.37 9.33
CA GLN A 109 -12.01 3.23 8.00
C GLN A 109 -12.09 1.77 7.55
N TYR A 110 -12.33 1.56 6.25
CA TYR A 110 -12.13 0.30 5.57
C TYR A 110 -10.66 0.16 5.20
N VAL A 111 -10.05 -0.97 5.55
CA VAL A 111 -8.60 -1.15 5.51
C VAL A 111 -8.23 -2.48 4.88
N PHE A 112 -7.43 -2.44 3.82
CA PHE A 112 -6.74 -3.62 3.28
C PHE A 112 -5.24 -3.49 3.61
N ARG A 113 -4.71 -4.41 4.40
CA ARG A 113 -3.38 -4.27 5.01
C ARG A 113 -2.54 -5.54 4.96
N SER A 114 -1.26 -5.36 4.74
CA SER A 114 -0.24 -6.41 4.80
C SER A 114 0.83 -6.09 5.84
N GLN A 115 1.37 -7.15 6.46
CA GLN A 115 2.57 -7.07 7.29
C GLN A 115 3.82 -7.25 6.43
N ILE A 116 4.81 -6.39 6.64
CA ILE A 116 6.10 -6.44 5.96
C ILE A 116 7.11 -7.15 6.88
N PRO A 117 7.68 -8.30 6.48
CA PRO A 117 8.64 -9.02 7.30
C PRO A 117 9.90 -8.20 7.57
N LEU A 118 10.25 -8.01 8.84
CA LEU A 118 11.49 -7.32 9.22
C LEU A 118 12.72 -8.22 9.00
N PRO A 119 13.86 -7.63 8.60
CA PRO A 119 15.13 -8.37 8.50
C PRO A 119 15.63 -8.77 9.89
N LYS A 120 16.04 -10.03 10.06
CA LYS A 120 16.57 -10.53 11.35
C LYS A 120 18.03 -10.13 11.61
N ASP A 121 18.85 -10.14 10.56
CA ASP A 121 20.31 -10.00 10.66
C ASP A 121 20.87 -8.85 9.81
N LYS A 122 20.00 -7.92 9.38
CA LYS A 122 20.37 -6.76 8.56
C LYS A 122 19.74 -5.49 9.11
N PRO A 123 20.37 -4.32 8.91
CA PRO A 123 19.79 -3.04 9.31
C PRO A 123 18.48 -2.76 8.57
N ILE A 124 17.45 -2.34 9.31
CA ILE A 124 16.16 -1.93 8.75
C ILE A 124 16.29 -0.67 7.87
N ASP A 125 17.31 0.15 8.06
CA ASP A 125 17.59 1.32 7.20
C ASP A 125 18.68 1.02 6.16
N GLY A 126 19.02 -0.25 5.95
CA GLY A 126 19.96 -0.70 4.93
C GLY A 126 19.36 -0.64 3.51
N PRO A 127 20.19 -0.45 2.48
CA PRO A 127 19.73 -0.20 1.11
C PRO A 127 18.85 -1.32 0.55
N GLU A 128 19.17 -2.58 0.84
CA GLU A 128 18.39 -3.73 0.37
C GLU A 128 16.96 -3.74 0.95
N PHE A 129 16.81 -3.41 2.24
CA PHE A 129 15.49 -3.39 2.88
C PHE A 129 14.71 -2.13 2.49
N VAL A 130 15.38 -0.98 2.36
CA VAL A 130 14.78 0.24 1.80
C VAL A 130 14.22 -0.04 0.40
N GLU A 131 14.99 -0.70 -0.47
CA GLU A 131 14.54 -1.06 -1.82
C GLU A 131 13.35 -2.01 -1.76
N TYR A 132 13.40 -3.04 -0.90
CA TYR A 132 12.31 -3.98 -0.70
C TYR A 132 11.01 -3.27 -0.27
N VAL A 133 11.05 -2.45 0.78
CA VAL A 133 9.89 -1.69 1.27
C VAL A 133 9.37 -0.73 0.22
N THR A 134 10.26 -0.05 -0.52
CA THR A 134 9.87 0.83 -1.62
C THR A 134 9.06 0.07 -2.67
N LYS A 135 9.53 -1.12 -3.08
CA LYS A 135 8.83 -1.95 -4.06
C LYS A 135 7.49 -2.46 -3.53
N VAL A 136 7.42 -2.83 -2.25
CA VAL A 136 6.16 -3.22 -1.61
C VAL A 136 5.13 -2.09 -1.64
N VAL A 137 5.53 -0.85 -1.31
CA VAL A 137 4.63 0.31 -1.33
C VAL A 137 4.14 0.61 -2.76
N LEU A 138 5.00 0.48 -3.76
CA LEU A 138 4.63 0.68 -5.17
C LEU A 138 3.74 -0.45 -5.70
N ALA A 139 3.99 -1.71 -5.30
CA ALA A 139 3.12 -2.82 -5.66
C ALA A 139 1.71 -2.62 -5.08
N TYR A 140 1.60 -2.18 -3.81
CA TYR A 140 0.30 -1.86 -3.22
C TYR A 140 -0.45 -0.79 -4.02
N GLU A 141 0.25 0.25 -4.49
CA GLU A 141 -0.35 1.26 -5.34
C GLU A 141 -0.82 0.67 -6.67
N ALA A 142 0.06 -0.05 -7.37
CA ALA A 142 -0.25 -0.67 -8.65
C ALA A 142 -1.45 -1.63 -8.56
N THR A 143 -1.50 -2.48 -7.54
CA THR A 143 -2.62 -3.42 -7.31
C THR A 143 -3.93 -2.69 -7.09
N PHE A 144 -3.99 -1.78 -6.11
CA PHE A 144 -5.27 -1.15 -5.74
C PHE A 144 -5.70 -0.05 -6.71
N SER A 145 -4.77 0.55 -7.46
CA SER A 145 -5.11 1.53 -8.51
C SER A 145 -5.97 0.94 -9.63
N GLN A 146 -5.93 -0.39 -9.81
CA GLN A 146 -6.69 -1.13 -10.82
C GLN A 146 -7.99 -1.74 -10.27
N LEU A 147 -8.32 -1.52 -8.99
CA LEU A 147 -9.45 -2.16 -8.32
C LEU A 147 -10.49 -1.15 -7.88
N GLY A 148 -11.75 -1.54 -8.06
CA GLY A 148 -12.92 -0.75 -7.73
C GLY A 148 -12.92 0.59 -8.47
N ASP A 149 -13.66 1.53 -7.90
CA ASP A 149 -13.83 2.86 -8.49
C ASP A 149 -12.65 3.81 -8.18
N LEU A 150 -11.45 3.29 -7.82
CA LEU A 150 -10.33 4.14 -7.41
C LEU A 150 -9.82 4.99 -8.58
N VAL A 151 -9.49 4.36 -9.70
CA VAL A 151 -9.06 5.03 -10.94
C VAL A 151 -9.94 4.54 -12.07
N TYR A 152 -11.13 5.12 -12.20
CA TYR A 152 -12.06 4.72 -13.26
C TYR A 152 -11.45 5.02 -14.65
N GLU A 153 -11.20 3.97 -15.45
CA GLU A 153 -11.16 4.11 -16.91
C GLU A 153 -12.59 3.90 -17.43
N GLU A 154 -13.16 4.95 -18.04
CA GLU A 154 -14.35 4.76 -18.87
C GLU A 154 -14.00 3.73 -19.96
N GLY A 155 -14.72 2.62 -19.95
CA GLY A 155 -14.68 1.64 -21.03
C GLY A 155 -14.82 2.34 -22.38
N ILE A 156 -13.86 2.05 -23.26
CA ILE A 156 -13.81 2.49 -24.67
C ILE A 156 -15.10 2.10 -25.41
#